data_AF-A0AAU1L083-F1
#
_entry.id   AF-A0AAU1L083-F1
#
_cell.length_a   1.000
_cell.length_b   1.000
_cell.length_c   1.000
_cell.angle_alpha   90.00
_cell.angle_beta   90.00
_cell.angle_gamma   90.00
#
_symmetry.space_group_name_H-M   'P 1'
#
loop_
_entity.id
_entity.type
_entity.pdbx_description
1 polymer ?
#
loop_
_entity_poly.entity_id
_entity_poly.type
_entity_poly.pdbx_seq_one_letter_code
_entity_poly.pdbx_strand_id
1 'polypeptide(L)'
;MRGTDKPRSSPLVPDAVGAEIARHDWESVTCGCGRSAGHLVDTLWAVAEGHPAAFRALEGHAFLSGHLHPPAPAVCGVLMAVWSAGPPRLATREALLWTLLSLLGSEDDGSSHEAGLYGQCAAFVRAGLPSLRRAAAAAPGSVSAAYVDGVVELLGLGS
;
A
#
# COMPACT_ATOMS: atom_id res chain seq x y z
N MET A 1 -17.61 18.47 -23.60
CA MET A 1 -16.53 19.33 -23.09
C MET A 1 -16.27 18.90 -21.65
N ARG A 2 -15.19 18.14 -21.41
CA ARG A 2 -14.81 17.68 -20.07
C ARG A 2 -13.78 18.69 -19.58
N GLY A 3 -14.10 19.47 -18.55
CA GLY A 3 -13.15 20.40 -17.96
C GLY A 3 -11.90 19.64 -17.53
N THR A 4 -10.73 20.11 -17.93
CA THR A 4 -9.46 19.61 -17.41
C THR A 4 -9.35 20.07 -15.97
N ASP A 5 -9.95 19.31 -15.05
CA ASP A 5 -9.72 19.48 -13.62
C ASP A 5 -8.21 19.42 -13.40
N LYS A 6 -7.68 20.48 -12.78
CA LYS A 6 -6.26 20.56 -12.48
C LYS A 6 -5.92 19.34 -11.61
N PRO A 7 -4.90 18.55 -11.96
CA PRO A 7 -4.52 17.39 -11.16
C PRO A 7 -4.25 17.85 -9.72
N ARG A 8 -4.81 17.12 -8.76
CA ARG A 8 -4.58 17.37 -7.33
C ARG A 8 -3.08 17.38 -7.07
N SER A 9 -2.64 18.35 -6.28
CA SER A 9 -1.25 18.50 -5.86
C SER A 9 -1.19 18.92 -4.40
N SER A 10 -0.16 18.46 -3.70
CA SER A 10 0.16 18.84 -2.32
C SER A 10 1.68 18.95 -2.23
N PRO A 11 2.25 20.00 -1.63
CA PRO A 11 3.71 20.13 -1.48
C PRO A 11 4.30 19.05 -0.57
N LEU A 12 3.45 18.34 0.18
CA LEU A 12 3.84 17.25 1.08
C LEU A 12 3.81 15.88 0.39
N VAL A 13 3.18 15.78 -0.79
CA VAL A 13 3.06 14.53 -1.54
C VAL A 13 4.02 14.57 -2.73
N PRO A 14 5.01 13.67 -2.78
CA PRO A 14 5.90 13.57 -3.92
C PRO A 14 5.12 13.31 -5.22
N ASP A 15 5.52 13.96 -6.31
CA ASP A 15 4.84 13.87 -7.62
C ASP A 15 4.67 12.41 -8.08
N ALA A 16 5.66 11.55 -7.84
CA ALA A 16 5.60 10.13 -8.18
C ALA A 16 4.48 9.39 -7.43
N VAL A 17 4.21 9.76 -6.17
CA VAL A 17 3.11 9.18 -5.38
C VAL A 17 1.76 9.69 -5.89
N GLY A 18 1.65 10.99 -6.17
CA GLY A 18 0.45 11.56 -6.78
C GLY A 18 0.12 10.93 -8.13
N ALA A 19 1.15 10.70 -8.96
CA ALA A 19 1.02 10.01 -10.23
C ALA A 19 0.58 8.55 -10.08
N GLU A 20 1.13 7.81 -9.10
CA GLU A 20 0.69 6.44 -8.83
C GLU A 20 -0.78 6.41 -8.37
N ILE A 21 -1.21 7.34 -7.50
CA ILE A 21 -2.63 7.45 -7.12
C ILE A 21 -3.50 7.71 -8.36
N ALA A 22 -3.09 8.63 -9.24
CA ALA A 22 -3.85 8.97 -10.45
C ALA A 22 -3.84 7.87 -11.54
N ARG A 23 -2.92 6.90 -11.45
CA ARG A 23 -2.77 5.81 -12.42
C ARG A 23 -3.94 4.83 -12.41
N HIS A 24 -4.62 4.71 -11.28
CA HIS A 24 -5.68 3.73 -11.08
C HIS A 24 -7.06 4.34 -11.34
N ASP A 25 -7.94 3.58 -11.99
CA ASP A 25 -9.34 3.93 -12.15
C ASP A 25 -10.14 3.51 -10.90
N TRP A 26 -10.06 4.31 -9.85
CA TRP A 26 -10.69 4.00 -8.56
C TRP A 26 -12.21 3.90 -8.63
N GLU A 27 -12.86 4.58 -9.59
CA GLU A 27 -14.32 4.60 -9.69
C GLU A 27 -14.89 3.28 -10.22
N SER A 28 -14.12 2.51 -10.99
CA SER A 28 -14.56 1.22 -11.51
C SER A 28 -14.33 0.05 -10.55
N VAL A 29 -13.59 0.27 -9.45
CA VAL A 29 -13.28 -0.77 -8.47
C VAL A 29 -14.28 -0.73 -7.30
N THR A 30 -14.89 -1.87 -6.98
CA THR A 30 -15.74 -2.00 -5.79
C THR A 30 -14.87 -2.10 -4.53
N CYS A 31 -15.02 -1.15 -3.61
CA CYS A 31 -14.36 -1.13 -2.32
C CYS A 31 -14.93 -2.21 -1.37
N GLY A 32 -14.14 -2.68 -0.39
CA GLY A 32 -14.59 -3.61 0.64
C GLY A 32 -15.84 -3.18 1.41
N CYS A 33 -16.10 -1.87 1.49
CA CYS A 33 -17.31 -1.32 2.09
C CYS A 33 -18.57 -1.34 1.17
N GLY A 34 -18.46 -1.89 -0.05
CA GLY A 34 -19.54 -2.00 -1.02
C GLY A 34 -19.79 -0.77 -1.90
N ARG A 35 -19.02 0.32 -1.72
CA ARG A 35 -19.07 1.53 -2.56
C ARG A 35 -18.01 1.49 -3.66
N SER A 36 -18.06 2.44 -4.61
CA SER A 36 -16.91 2.73 -5.48
C SER A 36 -15.67 3.07 -4.65
N ALA A 37 -14.49 2.59 -5.05
CA ALA A 37 -13.22 2.88 -4.40
C ALA A 37 -12.71 4.31 -4.67
N GLY A 38 -13.41 5.11 -5.50
CA GLY A 38 -13.13 6.53 -5.69
C GLY A 38 -13.06 7.32 -4.38
N HIS A 39 -13.85 6.90 -3.37
CA HIS A 39 -13.82 7.53 -2.05
C HIS A 39 -12.49 7.31 -1.28
N LEU A 40 -11.63 6.38 -1.70
CA LEU A 40 -10.34 6.12 -1.05
C LEU A 40 -9.27 7.13 -1.45
N VAL A 41 -9.48 7.88 -2.53
CA VAL A 41 -8.47 8.83 -3.05
C VAL A 41 -8.04 9.81 -1.95
N ASP A 42 -8.98 10.38 -1.19
CA ASP A 42 -8.64 11.29 -0.09
C ASP A 42 -7.81 10.62 1.02
N THR A 43 -8.16 9.39 1.38
CA THR A 43 -7.40 8.59 2.35
C THR A 43 -5.98 8.31 1.84
N LEU A 44 -5.83 8.01 0.55
CA LEU A 44 -4.53 7.73 -0.07
C LEU A 44 -3.65 8.98 -0.15
N TRP A 45 -4.23 10.16 -0.39
CA TRP A 45 -3.50 11.42 -0.26
C TRP A 45 -3.08 11.66 1.19
N ALA A 46 -3.93 11.39 2.18
CA ALA A 46 -3.55 11.51 3.58
C ALA A 46 -2.46 10.50 4.00
N VAL A 47 -2.46 9.29 3.42
CA VAL A 47 -1.37 8.31 3.53
C VAL A 47 -0.08 8.86 2.94
N ALA A 48 -0.15 9.46 1.75
CA ALA A 48 1.00 10.07 1.08
C ALA A 48 1.59 11.27 1.84
N GLU A 49 0.73 12.05 2.49
CA GLU A 49 1.14 13.12 3.41
C GLU A 49 1.71 12.58 4.73
N GLY A 50 1.56 11.28 4.97
CA GLY A 50 2.16 10.53 6.06
C GLY A 50 1.36 10.60 7.36
N HIS A 51 0.04 10.70 7.31
CA HIS A 51 -0.84 10.66 8.47
C HIS A 51 -1.05 9.21 8.97
N PRO A 52 -0.58 8.81 10.17
CA PRO A 52 -0.65 7.42 10.62
C PRO A 52 -2.07 6.84 10.69
N ALA A 53 -3.07 7.66 11.05
CA ALA A 53 -4.47 7.24 11.08
C ALA A 53 -5.03 6.86 9.70
N ALA A 54 -4.51 7.47 8.63
CA ALA A 54 -4.95 7.16 7.27
C ALA A 54 -4.56 5.74 6.83
N PHE A 55 -3.43 5.21 7.33
CA PHE A 55 -3.04 3.82 7.10
C PHE A 55 -4.00 2.83 7.75
N ARG A 56 -4.47 3.14 8.97
CA ARG A 56 -5.49 2.36 9.67
C ARG A 56 -6.85 2.43 8.98
N ALA A 57 -7.19 3.58 8.42
CA ALA A 57 -8.41 3.78 7.65
C ALA A 57 -8.45 3.02 6.31
N LEU A 58 -7.41 2.25 5.94
CA LEU A 58 -7.46 1.31 4.81
C LEU A 58 -8.07 -0.04 5.20
N GLU A 59 -8.12 -0.36 6.49
CA GLU A 59 -8.82 -1.53 7.01
C GLU A 59 -10.34 -1.39 6.82
N GLY A 60 -11.03 -2.47 6.45
CA GLY A 60 -12.42 -2.43 6.00
C GLY A 60 -12.61 -1.98 4.54
N HIS A 61 -11.53 -1.56 3.87
CA HIS A 61 -11.57 -1.06 2.50
C HIS A 61 -10.70 -1.88 1.54
N ALA A 62 -9.42 -2.03 1.86
CA ALA A 62 -8.46 -2.82 1.10
C ALA A 62 -8.31 -4.24 1.67
N PHE A 63 -8.44 -4.39 2.98
CA PHE A 63 -8.38 -5.67 3.66
C PHE A 63 -9.26 -5.64 4.91
N LEU A 64 -9.78 -6.78 5.33
CA LEU A 64 -10.53 -6.94 6.57
C LEU A 64 -10.54 -8.41 7.01
N SER A 65 -10.30 -8.67 8.29
CA SER A 65 -10.42 -10.01 8.89
C SER A 65 -9.69 -11.12 8.13
N GLY A 66 -8.50 -10.82 7.61
CA GLY A 66 -7.70 -11.78 6.85
C GLY A 66 -8.10 -11.95 5.39
N HIS A 67 -8.98 -11.12 4.83
CA HIS A 67 -9.32 -11.14 3.42
C HIS A 67 -8.91 -9.85 2.72
N LEU A 68 -8.46 -9.97 1.47
CA LEU A 68 -8.26 -8.83 0.58
C LEU A 68 -9.57 -8.44 -0.10
N HIS A 69 -9.68 -7.16 -0.40
CA HIS A 69 -10.76 -6.59 -1.21
C HIS A 69 -10.21 -6.06 -2.54
N PRO A 70 -11.07 -5.85 -3.56
CA PRO A 70 -10.63 -5.46 -4.89
C PRO A 70 -9.64 -4.28 -4.99
N PRO A 71 -9.69 -3.22 -4.14
CA PRO A 71 -8.70 -2.14 -4.24
C PRO A 71 -7.30 -2.49 -3.68
N ALA A 72 -7.12 -3.65 -3.04
CA ALA A 72 -5.87 -4.02 -2.37
C ALA A 72 -4.62 -3.88 -3.26
N PRO A 73 -4.59 -4.38 -4.52
CA PRO A 73 -3.41 -4.26 -5.37
C PRO A 73 -3.01 -2.80 -5.65
N ALA A 74 -4.00 -1.96 -5.97
CA ALA A 74 -3.78 -0.54 -6.24
C ALA A 74 -3.27 0.19 -4.99
N VAL A 75 -3.86 -0.11 -3.82
CA VAL A 75 -3.39 0.41 -2.52
C VAL A 75 -1.94 -0.03 -2.25
N CYS A 76 -1.60 -1.29 -2.51
CA CYS A 76 -0.23 -1.81 -2.37
C CYS A 76 0.76 -1.05 -3.25
N GLY A 77 0.39 -0.77 -4.52
CA GLY A 77 1.20 0.06 -5.42
C GLY A 77 1.46 1.46 -4.87
N VAL A 78 0.42 2.13 -4.36
CA VAL A 78 0.55 3.46 -3.73
C VAL A 78 1.45 3.40 -2.49
N LEU A 79 1.29 2.41 -1.61
CA LEU A 79 2.16 2.25 -0.44
C LEU A 79 3.62 2.05 -0.83
N MET A 80 3.90 1.26 -1.87
CA MET A 80 5.26 1.08 -2.37
C MET A 80 5.83 2.33 -3.03
N ALA A 81 5.00 3.15 -3.68
CA ALA A 81 5.40 4.47 -4.17
C ALA A 81 5.75 5.41 -3.01
N VAL A 82 4.93 5.45 -1.95
CA VAL A 82 5.21 6.23 -0.73
C VAL A 82 6.53 5.79 -0.11
N TRP A 83 6.75 4.48 0.06
CA TRP A 83 7.99 3.95 0.60
C TRP A 83 9.20 4.35 -0.26
N SER A 84 9.08 4.22 -1.58
CA SER A 84 10.16 4.55 -2.53
C SER A 84 10.53 6.03 -2.51
N ALA A 85 9.57 6.91 -2.20
CA ALA A 85 9.83 8.33 -2.01
C ALA A 85 10.54 8.66 -0.68
N GLY A 86 10.77 7.67 0.19
CA GLY A 86 11.57 7.81 1.40
C GLY A 86 10.86 8.63 2.49
N PRO A 87 9.74 8.15 3.05
CA PRO A 87 8.95 8.92 4.01
C PRO A 87 9.83 9.26 5.23
N PRO A 88 9.95 10.53 5.64
CA PRO A 88 10.99 10.94 6.58
C PRO A 88 10.68 10.55 8.03
N ARG A 89 9.40 10.38 8.38
CA ARG A 89 8.95 10.12 9.75
C ARG A 89 8.91 8.63 10.05
N LEU A 90 9.51 8.22 11.18
CA LEU A 90 9.53 6.83 11.65
C LEU A 90 8.10 6.26 11.78
N ALA A 91 7.19 7.00 12.42
CA ALA A 91 5.80 6.57 12.59
C ALA A 91 5.08 6.31 11.24
N THR A 92 5.40 7.07 10.19
CA THR A 92 4.86 6.85 8.85
C THR A 92 5.43 5.57 8.22
N ARG A 93 6.74 5.32 8.38
CA ARG A 93 7.38 4.07 7.92
C ARG A 93 6.78 2.85 8.59
N GLU A 94 6.64 2.89 9.91
CA GLU A 94 6.10 1.77 10.69
C GLU A 94 4.63 1.52 10.39
N ALA A 95 3.82 2.58 10.25
CA ALA A 95 2.41 2.44 9.83
C ALA A 95 2.30 1.81 8.44
N LEU A 96 3.12 2.24 7.49
CA LEU A 96 3.19 1.68 6.13
C LEU A 96 3.56 0.19 6.17
N LEU A 97 4.65 -0.16 6.86
CA LEU A 97 5.13 -1.53 6.97
C LEU A 97 4.10 -2.44 7.65
N TRP A 98 3.44 -1.96 8.70
CA TRP A 98 2.33 -2.67 9.33
C TRP A 98 1.19 -2.92 8.34
N THR A 99 0.79 -1.92 7.54
CA THR A 99 -0.25 -2.10 6.52
C THR A 99 0.15 -3.11 5.45
N LEU A 100 1.43 -3.12 5.03
CA LEU A 100 1.93 -4.15 4.09
C LEU A 100 1.85 -5.55 4.70
N LEU A 101 2.17 -5.72 5.98
CA LEU A 101 1.99 -7.00 6.68
C LEU A 101 0.52 -7.43 6.69
N SER A 102 -0.42 -6.51 6.96
CA SER A 102 -1.85 -6.85 6.95
C SER A 102 -2.33 -7.29 5.57
N LEU A 103 -1.86 -6.63 4.50
CA LEU A 103 -2.18 -7.00 3.12
C LEU A 103 -1.59 -8.38 2.76
N LEU A 104 -0.32 -8.63 3.09
CA LEU A 104 0.35 -9.89 2.75
C LEU A 104 0.02 -11.04 3.72
N GLY A 105 -0.52 -10.75 4.90
CA GLY A 105 -0.98 -11.76 5.86
C GLY A 105 -2.42 -12.20 5.64
N SER A 106 -3.10 -11.65 4.64
CA SER A 106 -4.45 -12.06 4.28
C SER A 106 -4.42 -13.40 3.51
N GLU A 107 -5.46 -14.21 3.70
CA GLU A 107 -5.68 -15.45 2.98
C GLU A 107 -5.71 -15.19 1.47
N ASP A 108 -5.04 -16.08 0.73
CA ASP A 108 -5.11 -16.08 -0.72
C ASP A 108 -6.54 -16.47 -1.13
N ASP A 109 -7.20 -15.62 -1.91
CA ASP A 109 -8.57 -15.84 -2.37
C ASP A 109 -8.67 -17.00 -3.39
N GLY A 110 -7.52 -17.56 -3.80
CA GLY A 110 -7.45 -18.73 -4.67
C GLY A 110 -8.01 -18.46 -6.08
N SER A 111 -8.17 -17.20 -6.48
CA SER A 111 -8.74 -16.86 -7.77
C SER A 111 -7.80 -17.29 -8.91
N SER A 112 -8.34 -18.11 -9.81
CA SER A 112 -7.59 -18.83 -10.85
C SER A 112 -7.30 -18.00 -12.11
N HIS A 113 -7.47 -16.68 -12.07
CA HIS A 113 -7.13 -15.76 -13.16
C HIS A 113 -6.24 -14.64 -12.62
N GLU A 114 -5.09 -14.41 -13.24
CA GLU A 114 -4.12 -13.35 -12.93
C GLU A 114 -3.73 -13.19 -11.45
N ALA A 115 -2.82 -14.03 -10.94
CA ALA A 115 -2.14 -13.90 -9.64
C ALA A 115 -3.02 -13.70 -8.37
N GLY A 116 -4.35 -13.60 -8.48
CA GLY A 116 -5.24 -13.16 -7.41
C GLY A 116 -4.90 -11.78 -6.84
N LEU A 117 -5.74 -11.28 -5.92
CA LEU A 117 -5.46 -10.01 -5.25
C LEU A 117 -4.13 -10.09 -4.46
N TYR A 118 -3.89 -11.23 -3.82
CA TYR A 118 -2.67 -11.48 -3.07
C TYR A 118 -1.42 -11.43 -3.96
N GLY A 119 -1.39 -12.17 -5.06
CA GLY A 119 -0.19 -12.23 -5.89
C GLY A 119 0.12 -10.91 -6.58
N GLN A 120 -0.88 -10.09 -6.89
CA GLN A 120 -0.68 -8.73 -7.37
C GLN A 120 -0.09 -7.82 -6.27
N CYS A 121 -0.60 -7.89 -5.03
CA CYS A 121 0.01 -7.18 -3.89
C CYS A 121 1.46 -7.61 -3.67
N ALA A 122 1.70 -8.92 -3.65
CA ALA A 122 3.02 -9.52 -3.49
C ALA A 122 3.99 -9.09 -4.60
N ALA A 123 3.52 -8.94 -5.84
CA ALA A 123 4.35 -8.47 -6.95
C ALA A 123 4.87 -7.04 -6.71
N PHE A 124 4.03 -6.10 -6.25
CA PHE A 124 4.47 -4.74 -5.90
C PHE A 124 5.53 -4.76 -4.78
N VAL A 125 5.30 -5.54 -3.73
CA VAL A 125 6.23 -5.59 -2.59
C VAL A 125 7.54 -6.27 -2.98
N ARG A 126 7.50 -7.35 -3.77
CA ARG A 126 8.70 -8.01 -4.31
C ARG A 126 9.56 -7.05 -5.13
N ALA A 127 8.95 -6.20 -5.96
CA ALA A 127 9.67 -5.22 -6.75
C ALA A 127 10.43 -4.19 -5.87
N GLY A 128 9.84 -3.77 -4.75
CA GLY A 128 10.48 -2.84 -3.81
C GLY A 128 11.32 -3.48 -2.72
N LEU A 129 11.36 -4.81 -2.63
CA LEU A 129 12.01 -5.57 -1.55
C LEU A 129 13.47 -5.20 -1.29
N PRO A 130 14.33 -4.94 -2.31
CA PRO A 130 15.70 -4.51 -2.05
C PRO A 130 15.79 -3.23 -1.21
N SER A 131 14.85 -2.29 -1.36
CA SER A 131 14.82 -1.05 -0.57
C SER A 131 14.39 -1.29 0.88
N LEU A 132 13.40 -2.17 1.09
CA LEU A 132 12.93 -2.59 2.41
C LEU A 132 14.08 -3.27 3.19
N ARG A 133 14.76 -4.23 2.56
CA ARG A 133 15.91 -4.92 3.15
C ARG A 133 17.06 -3.99 3.52
N ARG A 134 17.39 -3.01 2.67
CA ARG A 134 18.40 -2.00 3.00
C ARG A 134 18.03 -1.18 4.23
N ALA A 135 16.77 -0.78 4.36
CA ALA A 135 16.30 -0.04 5.53
C ALA A 135 16.37 -0.87 6.82
N ALA A 136 15.98 -2.15 6.76
CA ALA A 136 16.08 -3.08 7.89
C ALA A 136 17.54 -3.30 8.32
N ALA A 137 18.44 -3.54 7.36
CA ALA A 137 19.87 -3.72 7.62
C ALA A 137 20.54 -2.48 8.24
N ALA A 138 20.03 -1.28 7.94
CA ALA A 138 20.51 -0.03 8.54
C ALA A 138 20.04 0.19 9.98
N ALA A 139 19.01 -0.54 10.44
CA ALA A 139 18.42 -0.39 11.77
C ALA A 139 18.08 -1.77 12.39
N PRO A 140 19.08 -2.65 12.59
CA PRO A 140 18.85 -3.98 13.13
C PRO A 140 18.21 -3.94 14.53
N GLY A 141 17.30 -4.87 14.81
CA GLY A 141 16.56 -4.95 16.08
C GLY A 141 15.45 -3.90 16.27
N SER A 142 15.24 -3.01 15.28
CA SER A 142 14.11 -2.07 15.32
C SER A 142 12.78 -2.72 14.96
N VAL A 143 11.67 -2.08 15.34
CA VAL A 143 10.31 -2.49 14.92
C VAL A 143 10.18 -2.50 13.40
N SER A 144 10.77 -1.51 12.72
CA SER A 144 10.80 -1.46 11.26
C SER A 144 11.51 -2.67 10.65
N ALA A 145 12.65 -3.09 11.22
CA ALA A 145 13.35 -4.29 10.76
C ALA A 145 12.50 -5.55 10.97
N ALA A 146 11.88 -5.71 12.15
CA ALA A 146 10.99 -6.83 12.43
C ALA A 146 9.79 -6.90 11.46
N TYR A 147 9.22 -5.75 11.08
CA TYR A 147 8.14 -5.74 10.08
C TYR A 147 8.63 -6.13 8.68
N VAL A 148 9.83 -5.69 8.29
CA VAL A 148 10.42 -6.11 7.00
C VAL A 148 10.69 -7.61 7.00
N ASP A 149 11.16 -8.18 8.11
CA ASP A 149 11.38 -9.62 8.23
C ASP A 149 10.07 -10.41 8.08
N GLY A 150 8.99 -9.96 8.72
CA GLY A 150 7.66 -10.55 8.53
C GLY A 150 7.14 -10.44 7.09
N VAL A 151 7.40 -9.31 6.40
CA VAL A 151 7.08 -9.18 4.96
C VAL A 151 7.86 -10.19 4.13
N VAL A 152 9.15 -10.40 4.42
CA VAL A 152 9.99 -11.37 3.72
C VAL A 152 9.49 -12.79 3.92
N GLU A 153 9.11 -13.14 5.16
CA GLU A 153 8.53 -14.44 5.51
C GLU A 153 7.22 -14.69 4.76
N LEU A 154 6.28 -13.73 4.80
CA LEU A 154 4.98 -13.84 4.11
C LEU A 154 5.11 -13.95 2.59
N LEU A 155 6.19 -13.44 2.00
CA LEU A 155 6.47 -13.60 0.57
C LEU A 155 7.06 -14.96 0.19
N GLY A 156 7.32 -15.83 1.18
CA GLY A 156 7.99 -17.13 1.00
C GLY A 156 9.49 -16.99 0.70
N LEU A 157 10.11 -15.89 1.13
CA LEU A 157 11.51 -15.54 0.86
C LEU A 157 12.38 -15.55 2.12
N GLY A 158 11.85 -16.07 3.23
CA GLY A 158 12.60 -16.39 4.43
C GLY A 158 13.57 -17.54 4.17
N SER A 159 14.76 -17.43 4.72
CA SER A 159 15.83 -18.44 4.69
C SER A 159 15.67 -19.47 5.81
#